data_AF-A0A553SIN7-F1
#
_entry.id   AF-A0A553SIN7-F1
#
_cell.length_a   1.000
_cell.length_b   1.000
_cell.length_c   1.000
_cell.angle_alpha   90.00
_cell.angle_beta   90.00
_cell.angle_gamma   90.00
#
_symmetry.space_group_name_H-M   'P 1'
#
loop_
_entity.id
_entity.type
_entity.pdbx_description
1 polymer ?
#
loop_
_entity_poly.entity_id
_entity_poly.type
_entity_poly.pdbx_seq_one_letter_code
_entity_poly.pdbx_strand_id
1 'polypeptide(L)'
;MDNNAKRRFDMINEKFFASSLGKQIRYARMKKGLSLEGLAERTSMSPNFIGRIERGTSIPKSFTLYKLCKELGINPSFLFIQAEKEYKEQF
;
A
#
# COMPACT_ATOMS: atom_id res chain seq x y z
N MET A 1 14.20 14.29 22.51
CA MET A 1 13.97 12.86 22.19
C MET A 1 15.26 12.32 21.60
N ASP A 2 15.75 11.16 22.02
CA ASP A 2 16.95 10.57 21.41
C ASP A 2 16.70 10.18 19.94
N ASN A 3 17.75 10.14 19.12
CA ASN A 3 17.68 9.88 17.67
C ASN A 3 17.15 8.46 17.34
N ASN A 4 17.33 7.51 18.26
CA ASN A 4 16.92 6.12 18.12
C ASN A 4 15.40 5.95 18.36
N ALA A 5 14.85 6.66 19.35
CA ALA A 5 13.41 6.70 19.62
C ALA A 5 12.63 7.31 18.45
N LYS A 6 13.13 8.43 17.88
CA LYS A 6 12.53 9.03 16.68
C LYS A 6 12.55 8.07 15.49
N ARG A 7 13.68 7.41 15.24
CA ARG A 7 13.80 6.42 14.15
C ARG A 7 12.85 5.24 14.32
N ARG A 8 12.68 4.74 15.55
CA ARG A 8 11.72 3.68 15.87
C ARG A 8 10.29 4.12 15.60
N PHE A 9 9.93 5.32 16.00
CA PHE A 9 8.62 5.91 15.75
C PHE A 9 8.34 6.05 14.25
N ASP A 10 9.28 6.63 13.50
CA ASP A 10 9.19 6.80 12.04
C ASP A 10 9.02 5.42 11.34
N MET A 11 9.76 4.40 11.79
CA MET A 11 9.65 3.03 11.26
C MET A 11 8.29 2.37 11.57
N ILE A 12 7.72 2.59 12.75
CA ILE A 12 6.39 2.09 13.12
C ILE A 12 5.33 2.72 12.22
N ASN A 13 5.41 4.04 12.01
CA ASN A 13 4.48 4.78 11.16
C ASN A 13 4.57 4.35 9.70
N GLU A 14 5.79 4.16 9.17
CA GLU A 14 5.99 3.68 7.81
C GLU A 14 5.40 2.28 7.62
N LYS A 15 5.64 1.36 8.56
CA LYS A 15 5.08 0.01 8.53
C LYS A 15 3.56 0.00 8.63
N PHE A 16 3.01 0.87 9.46
CA PHE A 16 1.57 1.05 9.59
C PHE A 16 0.95 1.52 8.27
N PHE A 17 1.49 2.59 7.70
CA PHE A 17 1.06 3.12 6.41
C PHE A 17 1.15 2.06 5.30
N ALA A 18 2.26 1.32 5.22
CA ALA A 18 2.45 0.25 4.25
C ALA A 18 1.37 -0.85 4.38
N SER A 19 1.01 -1.23 5.60
CA SER A 19 -0.02 -2.23 5.88
C SER A 19 -1.40 -1.74 5.43
N SER A 20 -1.78 -0.50 5.78
CA SER A 20 -3.07 0.07 5.39
C SER A 20 -3.19 0.17 3.85
N LEU A 21 -2.17 0.72 3.20
CA LEU A 21 -2.09 0.83 1.74
C LEU A 21 -2.19 -0.54 1.07
N GLY A 22 -1.44 -1.53 1.57
CA GLY A 22 -1.43 -2.90 1.05
C GLY A 22 -2.81 -3.57 1.11
N LYS A 23 -3.54 -3.40 2.23
CA LYS A 23 -4.90 -3.93 2.39
C LYS A 23 -5.86 -3.36 1.34
N GLN A 24 -5.82 -2.06 1.10
CA GLN A 24 -6.72 -1.41 0.13
C GLN A 24 -6.43 -1.83 -1.31
N ILE A 25 -5.14 -1.94 -1.67
CA ILE A 25 -4.73 -2.45 -2.99
C ILE A 25 -5.21 -3.89 -3.19
N ARG A 26 -5.00 -4.76 -2.18
CA ARG A 26 -5.46 -6.15 -2.22
C ARG A 26 -6.98 -6.24 -2.37
N TYR A 27 -7.71 -5.46 -1.58
CA TYR A 27 -9.17 -5.43 -1.63
C TYR A 27 -9.67 -5.05 -3.03
N ALA A 28 -9.13 -3.96 -3.62
CA ALA A 28 -9.52 -3.54 -4.95
C ALA A 28 -9.14 -4.56 -6.04
N ARG A 29 -7.97 -5.18 -5.94
CA ARG A 29 -7.56 -6.27 -6.85
C ARG A 29 -8.55 -7.43 -6.81
N MET A 30 -8.89 -7.89 -5.61
CA MET A 30 -9.85 -8.99 -5.42
C MET A 30 -11.25 -8.61 -5.90
N LYS A 31 -11.71 -7.38 -5.65
CA LYS A 31 -12.99 -6.86 -6.14
C LYS A 31 -13.08 -6.85 -7.67
N LYS A 32 -11.95 -6.68 -8.36
CA LYS A 32 -11.83 -6.80 -9.82
C LYS A 32 -11.66 -8.25 -10.33
N GLY A 33 -11.60 -9.24 -9.44
CA GLY A 33 -11.39 -10.64 -9.83
C GLY A 33 -9.99 -10.94 -10.38
N LEU A 34 -8.99 -10.09 -10.11
CA LEU A 34 -7.64 -10.25 -10.64
C LEU A 34 -6.78 -11.11 -9.72
N SER A 35 -6.02 -12.06 -10.28
CA SER A 35 -4.89 -12.69 -9.59
C SER A 35 -3.71 -11.71 -9.44
N LEU A 36 -2.68 -12.10 -8.69
CA LEU A 36 -1.44 -11.30 -8.62
C LEU A 36 -0.77 -11.21 -9.99
N GLU A 37 -0.78 -12.31 -10.74
CA GLU A 37 -0.26 -12.42 -12.10
C GLU A 37 -1.04 -11.52 -13.06
N GLY A 38 -2.37 -11.53 -12.98
CA GLY A 38 -3.21 -10.68 -13.81
C GLY A 38 -2.95 -9.20 -13.57
N LEU A 39 -2.83 -8.76 -12.31
CA LEU A 39 -2.50 -7.36 -12.02
C LEU A 39 -1.05 -7.01 -12.42
N ALA A 40 -0.12 -7.95 -12.24
CA ALA A 40 1.29 -7.79 -12.62
C ALA A 40 1.45 -7.53 -14.11
N GLU A 41 0.77 -8.31 -14.96
CA GLU A 41 0.76 -8.13 -16.41
C GLU A 41 0.24 -6.74 -16.80
N ARG A 42 -0.93 -6.37 -16.28
CA ARG A 42 -1.61 -5.09 -16.57
C ARG A 42 -0.82 -3.85 -16.16
N THR A 43 0.03 -3.99 -15.14
CA THR A 43 0.82 -2.88 -14.60
C THR A 43 2.30 -2.92 -14.99
N SER A 44 2.71 -3.93 -15.76
CA SER A 44 4.11 -4.23 -16.11
C SER A 44 5.00 -4.28 -14.85
N MET A 45 4.58 -5.09 -13.89
CA MET A 45 5.27 -5.34 -12.62
C MET A 45 5.46 -6.84 -12.41
N SER A 46 6.24 -7.24 -11.40
CA SER A 46 6.30 -8.65 -11.00
C SER A 46 5.19 -8.99 -9.98
N PRO A 47 4.60 -10.20 -10.03
CA PRO A 47 3.63 -10.65 -9.03
C PRO A 47 4.19 -10.59 -7.60
N ASN A 48 5.47 -10.92 -7.44
CA ASN A 48 6.18 -10.84 -6.16
C ASN A 48 6.24 -9.42 -5.61
N PHE A 49 6.46 -8.41 -6.48
CA PHE A 49 6.50 -7.03 -6.03
C PHE A 49 5.12 -6.55 -5.56
N ILE A 50 4.06 -6.86 -6.32
CA ILE A 50 2.69 -6.57 -5.92
C ILE A 50 2.34 -7.27 -4.61
N GLY A 51 2.70 -8.54 -4.46
CA GLY A 51 2.49 -9.28 -3.22
C GLY A 51 3.19 -8.67 -2.01
N ARG A 52 4.40 -8.10 -2.17
CA ARG A 52 5.08 -7.36 -1.09
C ARG A 52 4.34 -6.08 -0.71
N ILE A 53 3.80 -5.36 -1.70
CA ILE A 53 2.97 -4.18 -1.47
C ILE A 53 1.71 -4.56 -0.69
N GLU A 54 0.99 -5.59 -1.14
CA GLU A 54 -0.25 -6.04 -0.48
C GLU A 54 -0.06 -6.55 0.95
N ARG A 55 1.13 -7.06 1.28
CA ARG A 55 1.49 -7.45 2.64
C ARG A 55 2.07 -6.31 3.48
N GLY A 56 2.23 -5.12 2.92
CA GLY A 56 2.84 -3.97 3.58
C GLY A 56 4.34 -4.14 3.87
N THR A 57 5.04 -5.04 3.17
CA THR A 57 6.49 -5.22 3.30
C THR A 57 7.30 -4.40 2.29
N SER A 58 6.61 -3.65 1.43
CA SER A 58 7.21 -2.69 0.51
C SER A 58 6.24 -1.55 0.24
N ILE A 59 6.71 -0.32 0.33
CA ILE A 59 5.96 0.85 -0.12
C ILE A 59 6.32 1.11 -1.60
N PRO A 60 5.33 1.20 -2.51
CA PRO A 60 5.61 1.56 -3.89
C PRO A 60 6.02 3.03 -4.01
N LYS A 61 6.94 3.33 -4.93
CA LYS A 61 7.21 4.72 -5.33
C LYS A 61 5.95 5.35 -5.96
N SER A 62 5.89 6.68 -6.00
CA SER A 62 4.74 7.45 -6.49
C SER A 62 4.21 6.99 -7.85
N PHE A 63 5.09 6.80 -8.84
CA PHE A 63 4.66 6.35 -10.17
C PHE A 63 4.13 4.91 -10.19
N THR A 64 4.72 4.02 -9.38
CA THR A 64 4.22 2.65 -9.20
C THR A 64 2.84 2.66 -8.56
N LEU A 65 2.65 3.48 -7.52
CA LEU A 65 1.36 3.66 -6.87
C LEU A 65 0.31 4.18 -7.85
N TYR A 66 0.67 5.19 -8.66
CA TYR A 66 -0.20 5.71 -9.71
C TYR A 66 -0.65 4.62 -10.70
N LYS A 67 0.26 3.77 -11.19
CA LYS A 67 -0.10 2.65 -12.09
C LYS A 67 -1.08 1.68 -11.44
N LEU A 68 -0.84 1.30 -10.18
CA LEU A 68 -1.72 0.41 -9.43
C LEU A 68 -3.11 1.04 -9.21
N CYS A 69 -3.15 2.29 -8.77
CA CYS A 69 -4.40 3.04 -8.58
C CYS A 69 -5.20 3.16 -9.88
N LYS A 70 -4.54 3.49 -10.98
CA LYS A 70 -5.18 3.60 -12.30
C LYS A 70 -5.78 2.26 -12.73
N GLU A 71 -5.01 1.18 -12.68
CA GLU A 71 -5.50 -0.15 -13.07
C GLU A 71 -6.60 -0.65 -12.14
N LEU A 72 -6.53 -0.34 -10.84
CA LEU A 72 -7.52 -0.78 -9.85
C LEU A 72 -8.73 0.17 -9.72
N GLY A 73 -8.74 1.31 -10.40
CA GLY A 73 -9.81 2.29 -10.29
C GLY A 73 -9.90 2.95 -8.90
N ILE A 74 -8.76 3.10 -8.23
CA ILE A 74 -8.66 3.73 -6.90
C ILE A 74 -8.20 5.18 -7.08
N ASN A 75 -8.88 6.13 -6.44
CA ASN A 75 -8.32 7.48 -6.28
C ASN A 75 -7.15 7.43 -5.27
N PRO A 76 -5.91 7.83 -5.61
CA PRO A 76 -4.77 7.76 -4.70
C PRO A 76 -5.02 8.42 -3.33
N SER A 77 -5.77 9.54 -3.28
CA SER A 77 -6.09 10.24 -2.03
C SER A 77 -6.87 9.35 -1.05
N PHE A 78 -7.69 8.42 -1.55
CA PHE A 78 -8.42 7.47 -0.70
C PHE A 78 -7.47 6.60 0.13
N LEU A 79 -6.31 6.23 -0.42
CA LEU A 79 -5.32 5.41 0.31
C LEU A 79 -4.75 6.15 1.51
N PHE A 80 -4.48 7.45 1.37
CA PHE A 80 -3.97 8.29 2.46
C PHE A 80 -5.05 8.55 3.51
N ILE A 81 -6.27 8.89 3.09
CA ILE A 81 -7.40 9.10 4.00
C ILE A 81 -7.66 7.84 4.83
N GLN A 82 -7.62 6.67 4.20
CA GLN A 82 -7.86 5.41 4.88
C GLN A 82 -6.73 5.09 5.88
N ALA A 83 -5.48 5.36 5.53
CA ALA A 83 -4.36 5.21 6.46
C ALA A 83 -4.46 6.17 7.66
N GLU A 84 -4.83 7.44 7.44
CA GLU A 84 -5.05 8.40 8.52
C GLU A 84 -6.20 7.99 9.45
N LYS A 85 -7.27 7.46 8.89
CA LYS A 85 -8.41 6.94 9.66
C LYS A 85 -7.99 5.76 10.53
N GLU A 86 -7.36 4.74 9.94
CA GLU A 86 -6.91 3.57 10.69
C GLU A 86 -5.88 3.95 11.78
N TYR A 87 -5.04 4.95 11.52
CA TYR A 87 -4.06 5.42 12.51
C TYR A 87 -4.75 6.04 13.73
N LYS A 88 -5.77 6.89 13.52
CA LYS A 88 -6.57 7.51 14.60
C LYS A 88 -7.45 6.52 15.37
N GLU A 89 -7.77 5.37 14.79
CA GLU A 89 -8.52 4.32 15.49
C GLU A 89 -7.61 3.46 16.39
N GLN A 90 -6.29 3.55 16.18
CA GLN A 90 -5.29 2.76 16.92
C GLN A 90 -4.68 3.53 18.11
N PHE A 91 -4.86 4.85 18.19
CA PHE A 91 -4.33 5.76 19.21
C PHE A 91 -5.41 6.73 19.68
#